data_AF-A0A7N2LI51-F1
#
_entry.id   AF-A0A7N2LI51-F1
#
_cell.length_a   1.000
_cell.length_b   1.000
_cell.length_c   1.000
_cell.angle_alpha   90.00
_cell.angle_beta   90.00
_cell.angle_gamma   90.00
#
_symmetry.space_group_name_H-M   'P 1'
#
loop_
_entity.id
_entity.type
_entity.pdbx_description
1 polymer ?
#
loop_
_entity_poly.entity_id
_entity_poly.type
_entity_poly.pdbx_seq_one_letter_code
_entity_poly.pdbx_strand_id
1 'polypeptide(L)'
;MTEAIKGFTEVSKVRLIANKSRKQTGESFVRSERFSIDKAVEVLNSYDHLYDFTHYKVLKVLLNPNVRAALISVKLESRRAWMELVGNGY
;
A
#
# COMPACT_ATOMS: atom_id res chain seq x y z
N MET A 1 -18.18 -16.47 4.28
CA MET A 1 -17.01 -15.65 4.65
C MET A 1 -16.11 -16.53 5.52
N THR A 2 -14.98 -16.97 4.97
CA THR A 2 -14.22 -18.14 5.47
C THR A 2 -13.24 -17.75 6.58
N GLU A 3 -13.05 -18.62 7.58
CA GLU A 3 -12.21 -18.38 8.77
C GLU A 3 -10.76 -17.97 8.46
N ALA A 4 -10.24 -18.44 7.32
CA ALA A 4 -8.91 -18.06 6.82
C ALA A 4 -8.76 -16.55 6.58
N ILE A 5 -9.83 -15.87 6.14
CA ILE A 5 -9.82 -14.43 5.91
C ILE A 5 -9.77 -13.69 7.25
N LYS A 6 -10.52 -14.14 8.27
CA LYS A 6 -10.47 -13.56 9.62
C LYS A 6 -9.09 -13.68 10.27
N GLY A 7 -8.43 -14.83 10.11
CA GLY A 7 -7.09 -15.07 10.65
C GLY A 7 -6.04 -14.12 10.05
N PHE A 8 -6.10 -13.85 8.75
CA PHE A 8 -5.16 -12.95 8.08
C PHE A 8 -5.33 -11.49 8.52
N THR A 9 -6.58 -11.05 8.73
CA THR A 9 -6.88 -9.69 9.20
C THR A 9 -6.40 -9.47 10.63
N GLU A 10 -6.58 -10.46 11.52
CA GLU A 10 -6.14 -10.32 12.92
C GLU A 10 -4.62 -10.34 13.09
N VAL A 11 -3.91 -11.22 12.38
CA VAL A 11 -2.43 -11.24 12.40
C VAL A 11 -1.85 -9.92 11.87
N SER A 12 -2.51 -9.33 10.87
CA SER A 12 -2.12 -8.02 10.31
C SER A 12 -2.32 -6.89 11.31
N LYS A 13 -3.44 -6.87 12.05
CA LYS A 13 -3.72 -5.88 13.11
C LYS A 13 -2.73 -5.96 14.27
N VAL A 14 -2.39 -7.16 14.73
CA VAL A 14 -1.43 -7.37 15.83
C VAL A 14 -0.04 -6.83 15.46
N ARG A 15 0.43 -7.07 14.23
CA ARG A 15 1.69 -6.48 13.74
C ARG A 15 1.63 -4.96 13.61
N LEU A 16 0.49 -4.42 13.21
CA LEU A 16 0.27 -2.97 13.09
C LEU A 16 0.34 -2.29 14.46
N ILE A 17 -0.31 -2.86 15.48
CA ILE A 17 -0.31 -2.35 16.85
C ILE A 17 1.10 -2.44 17.45
N ALA A 18 1.78 -3.58 17.30
CA ALA A 18 3.14 -3.77 17.80
C ALA A 18 4.14 -2.76 17.19
N ASN A 19 3.98 -2.40 15.92
CA ASN A 19 4.81 -1.37 15.27
C ASN A 19 4.43 0.06 15.68
N LYS A 20 3.17 0.32 16.06
CA LYS A 20 2.71 1.63 16.53
C LYS A 20 3.31 1.96 17.90
N SER A 21 3.45 0.96 18.78
CA SER A 21 4.05 1.11 20.11
C SER A 21 5.55 1.45 20.09
N ARG A 22 6.26 1.17 19.00
CA ARG A 22 7.71 1.41 18.88
C ARG A 22 8.07 2.81 18.33
N LYS A 23 7.09 3.60 17.90
CA LYS A 23 7.31 4.87 17.16
C LYS A 23 6.90 6.14 17.93
N GLN A 24 6.71 6.08 19.24
CA GLN A 24 6.58 7.29 20.06
C GLN A 24 7.95 7.91 20.34
N THR A 25 8.52 8.61 19.35
CA THR A 25 9.44 9.73 19.60
C THR A 25 9.43 10.66 18.39
N GLY A 26 8.89 11.86 18.58
CA GLY A 26 9.33 13.11 17.93
C GLY A 26 9.12 13.29 16.43
N GLU A 27 8.14 14.12 16.07
CA GLU A 27 8.25 15.13 14.99
C GLU A 27 8.26 14.70 13.50
N SER A 28 8.33 13.42 13.12
CA SER A 28 8.26 13.01 11.69
C SER A 28 6.85 12.66 11.17
N PHE A 29 5.81 12.76 12.00
CA PHE A 29 4.51 12.13 11.80
C PHE A 29 3.72 12.63 10.57
N VAL A 30 3.79 13.92 10.24
CA VAL A 30 2.91 14.52 9.21
C VAL A 30 3.33 14.13 7.78
N ARG A 31 4.63 13.95 7.53
CA ARG A 31 5.12 13.57 6.18
C ARG A 31 4.91 12.09 5.89
N SER A 32 4.93 11.25 6.92
CA SER A 32 4.78 9.80 6.79
C SER A 32 3.35 9.35 6.59
N GLU A 33 2.35 10.14 7.03
CA GLU A 33 0.93 9.81 6.87
C GLU A 33 0.49 9.94 5.41
N ARG A 34 0.99 10.95 4.69
CA ARG A 34 0.71 11.15 3.26
C ARG A 34 1.14 9.96 2.41
N PHE A 35 2.23 9.27 2.79
CA PHE A 35 2.77 8.09 2.12
C PHE A 35 2.53 6.79 2.91
N SER A 36 1.48 6.77 3.72
CA SER A 36 1.06 5.58 4.45
C SER A 36 0.66 4.45 3.50
N ILE A 37 0.76 3.21 4.00
CA ILE A 37 0.30 2.03 3.26
C ILE A 37 -1.20 2.12 3.00
N ASP A 38 -1.98 2.60 3.97
CA ASP A 38 -3.43 2.74 3.84
C ASP A 38 -3.79 3.68 2.69
N LYS A 39 -3.12 4.83 2.59
CA LYS A 39 -3.36 5.77 1.49
C LYS A 39 -2.96 5.20 0.13
N ALA A 40 -1.86 4.46 0.07
CA ALA A 40 -1.41 3.81 -1.16
C ALA A 40 -2.37 2.69 -1.61
N VAL A 41 -2.94 1.93 -0.66
CA VAL A 41 -3.95 0.91 -0.92
C VAL A 41 -5.27 1.54 -1.38
N GLU A 42 -5.69 2.65 -0.76
CA GLU A 42 -6.87 3.41 -1.20
C GLU A 42 -6.72 3.86 -2.67
N VAL A 43 -5.55 4.40 -3.04
CA VAL A 43 -5.25 4.79 -4.42
C VAL A 43 -5.21 3.59 -5.36
N LEU A 44 -4.68 2.45 -4.94
CA LEU A 44 -4.68 1.23 -5.78
C LEU A 44 -6.11 0.71 -6.00
N ASN A 45 -6.94 0.71 -4.96
CA ASN A 45 -8.31 0.23 -5.01
C ASN A 45 -9.25 1.16 -5.78
N SER A 46 -8.86 2.41 -6.08
CA SER A 46 -9.66 3.30 -6.94
C SER A 46 -9.61 2.92 -8.43
N TYR A 47 -8.88 1.86 -8.80
CA TYR A 47 -8.73 1.38 -10.18
C TYR A 47 -9.37 0.00 -10.35
N ASP A 48 -10.69 -0.02 -10.53
CA ASP A 48 -11.53 -1.23 -10.62
C ASP A 48 -11.24 -2.15 -11.83
N HIS A 49 -10.50 -1.65 -12.82
CA HIS A 49 -10.20 -2.36 -14.07
C HIS A 49 -8.72 -2.80 -14.19
N LEU A 50 -7.96 -2.76 -13.10
CA LEU A 50 -6.64 -3.39 -13.06
C LEU A 50 -6.79 -4.90 -13.04
N TYR A 51 -5.98 -5.59 -13.84
CA TYR A 51 -5.90 -7.05 -13.80
C TYR A 51 -5.47 -7.52 -12.40
N ASP A 52 -6.16 -8.53 -11.85
CA ASP A 52 -5.96 -9.00 -10.47
C ASP A 52 -4.50 -9.33 -10.14
N PHE A 53 -3.76 -9.89 -11.10
CA PHE A 53 -2.34 -10.21 -10.92
C PHE A 53 -1.47 -8.95 -10.83
N THR A 54 -1.79 -7.93 -11.63
CA THR A 54 -1.12 -6.63 -11.59
C THR A 54 -1.42 -5.95 -10.27
N HIS A 55 -2.67 -5.97 -9.81
CA HIS A 55 -3.09 -5.43 -8.51
C HIS A 55 -2.30 -6.09 -7.37
N TYR A 56 -2.24 -7.42 -7.34
CA TYR A 56 -1.49 -8.16 -6.33
C TYR A 56 0.01 -7.84 -6.31
N LYS A 57 0.64 -7.72 -7.49
CA LYS A 57 2.06 -7.37 -7.57
C LYS A 57 2.33 -5.93 -7.15
N VAL A 58 1.46 -4.99 -7.53
CA VAL A 58 1.55 -3.60 -7.08
C VAL A 58 1.39 -3.54 -5.55
N LEU A 59 0.42 -4.26 -4.98
CA LEU A 59 0.22 -4.32 -3.53
C LEU A 59 1.48 -4.81 -2.80
N LYS A 60 2.19 -5.82 -3.32
CA LYS A 60 3.46 -6.30 -2.75
C LYS A 60 4.54 -5.22 -2.73
N VAL A 61 4.72 -4.50 -3.83
CA VAL A 61 5.79 -3.48 -3.90
C VAL A 61 5.45 -2.22 -3.09
N LEU A 62 4.17 -1.94 -2.83
CA LEU A 62 3.74 -0.85 -1.95
C LEU A 62 4.17 -1.06 -0.49
N LEU A 63 4.66 -2.23 -0.10
CA LEU A 63 5.34 -2.40 1.19
C LEU A 63 6.63 -1.55 1.28
N ASN A 64 7.24 -1.20 0.15
CA ASN A 64 8.38 -0.30 0.09
C ASN A 64 7.95 1.18 0.18
N PRO A 65 8.43 1.94 1.17
CA PRO A 65 8.07 3.36 1.35
C PRO A 65 8.39 4.25 0.14
N ASN A 66 9.48 3.98 -0.57
CA ASN A 66 9.87 4.76 -1.75
C ASN A 66 8.90 4.53 -2.91
N VAL A 67 8.41 3.29 -3.04
CA VAL A 67 7.42 2.92 -4.06
C VAL A 67 6.06 3.55 -3.75
N ARG A 68 5.66 3.64 -2.47
CA ARG A 68 4.46 4.39 -2.06
C ARG A 68 4.57 5.86 -2.40
N ALA A 69 5.73 6.46 -2.09
CA ALA A 69 5.98 7.86 -2.42
C ALA A 69 5.89 8.10 -3.93
N ALA A 70 6.50 7.21 -4.74
CA ALA A 70 6.39 7.27 -6.19
C ALA A 70 4.94 7.21 -6.67
N LEU A 71 4.15 6.21 -6.22
CA LEU A 71 2.74 6.09 -6.63
C LEU A 71 1.93 7.37 -6.34
N ILE A 72 2.11 7.94 -5.15
CA ILE A 72 1.35 9.12 -4.71
C ILE A 72 1.81 10.39 -5.45
N SER A 73 3.08 10.46 -5.83
CA SER A 73 3.66 11.58 -6.59
C SER A 73 3.39 11.52 -8.09
N VAL A 74 3.08 10.35 -8.66
CA VAL A 74 2.72 10.21 -10.08
C VAL A 74 1.38 10.93 -10.34
N LYS A 75 1.31 11.64 -11.47
CA LYS A 75 0.08 12.32 -11.91
C LYS A 75 -1.04 11.30 -12.15
N LEU A 76 -2.30 11.70 -11.90
CA LEU A 76 -3.45 10.79 -11.92
C LEU A 76 -3.58 10.04 -13.26
N GLU A 77 -3.35 10.75 -14.36
CA GLU A 77 -3.38 10.23 -15.73
C GLU A 77 -2.29 9.17 -16.02
N SER A 78 -1.16 9.22 -15.32
CA SER A 78 -0.02 8.31 -15.52
C SER A 78 0.03 7.16 -14.51
N ARG A 79 -0.78 7.22 -13.44
CA ARG A 79 -0.76 6.21 -12.36
C ARG A 79 -1.10 4.82 -12.84
N ARG A 80 -2.09 4.69 -13.73
CA ARG A 80 -2.46 3.38 -14.29
C ARG A 80 -1.29 2.74 -15.03
N ALA A 81 -0.67 3.49 -15.95
CA ALA A 81 0.48 3.01 -16.71
C ALA A 81 1.66 2.66 -15.78
N TRP A 82 1.88 3.46 -14.73
CA TRP A 82 2.89 3.16 -13.71
C TRP A 82 2.59 1.86 -12.96
N MET A 83 1.34 1.62 -12.56
CA MET A 83 0.93 0.37 -11.90
C MET A 83 1.11 -0.85 -12.83
N GLU A 84 0.77 -0.72 -14.10
CA GLU A 84 0.99 -1.77 -15.11
C GLU A 84 2.48 -2.04 -15.34
N LEU A 85 3.32 -1.00 -15.39
CA LEU A 85 4.77 -1.11 -15.51
C LEU A 85 5.38 -1.89 -14.33
N VAL A 86 4.99 -1.49 -13.12
CA VAL A 86 5.48 -2.07 -11.87
C VAL A 86 4.93 -3.47 -11.64
N GLY A 87 3.67 -3.71 -12.03
CA GLY A 87 3.02 -5.01 -11.93
C GLY A 87 3.42 -6.00 -13.02
N ASN A 88 3.91 -5.57 -14.19
CA ASN A 88 4.41 -6.53 -15.17
C ASN A 88 5.81 -7.04 -14.82
N GLY A 89 6.59 -6.27 -14.08
CA GLY A 89 7.96 -6.64 -13.72
C GLY A 89 8.85 -6.58 -14.97
N TYR A 90 9.86 -5.73 -14.93
CA TYR A 90 11.05 -5.96 -15.74
C TYR A 90 11.91 -7.04 -15.08
#